data_AF-A0A6N6NK87-F1
#
_entry.id   AF-A0A6N6NK87-F1
#
_cell.length_a   1.000
_cell.length_b   1.000
_cell.length_c   1.000
_cell.angle_alpha   90.00
_cell.angle_beta   90.00
_cell.angle_gamma   90.00
#
_symmetry.space_group_name_H-M   'P 1'
#
loop_
_entity.id
_entity.type
_entity.pdbx_description
1 polymer ?
#
loop_
_entity_poly.entity_id
_entity_poly.type
_entity_poly.pdbx_seq_one_letter_code
_entity_poly.pdbx_strand_id
1 'polypeptide(L)'
;MTNNDKNDVVDLALNAAVDWYEGKRSKKGNVNTNIMCVGLAVAELLKNSFPLTDKIVKSENDSQVRGLSGSMVSRILKDNGVEQEFTSEGGRTSRGSLPAAQELAGILNGLFAEGLMEKDRIMVAKGLQNYFVRCIQIDYFAKQRMKIDIDPSKPVSAIVADILCAAYTRPDQPTGIVAQHLVGAKLELRFPNLDIGRDKANAADQQTNRQGDFQLGSTAFHVTVSPMQKLVARAQENIREGYRPVMLVPYEKVQFATGLFESEGLDSRVGVQSIESFVGTNIEEMGEFSSSSIRECIARLVRRYNERIYYCETDKSLMVEEPEWMIGIVGEWDASKRCYALISSSECDAGD
;
A
#
# COMPACT_ATOMS: atom_id res chain seq x y z
N MET A 1 32.48 -8.73 -22.52
CA MET A 1 31.44 -8.04 -21.73
C MET A 1 31.38 -8.64 -20.34
N THR A 2 31.99 -7.92 -19.40
CA THR A 2 32.02 -8.24 -17.97
C THR A 2 30.64 -8.03 -17.34
N ASN A 3 30.38 -8.57 -16.14
CA ASN A 3 29.10 -8.34 -15.44
C ASN A 3 28.82 -6.84 -15.14
N ASN A 4 29.85 -5.98 -15.13
CA ASN A 4 29.69 -4.52 -15.02
C ASN A 4 29.03 -3.88 -16.26
N ASP A 5 29.35 -4.33 -17.47
CA ASP A 5 28.78 -3.77 -18.71
C ASP A 5 27.28 -4.13 -18.86
N LYS A 6 26.83 -5.19 -18.19
CA LYS A 6 25.46 -5.72 -18.33
C LYS A 6 24.43 -4.95 -17.50
N ASN A 7 24.82 -4.46 -16.33
CA ASN A 7 23.95 -3.59 -15.53
C ASN A 7 23.78 -2.22 -16.22
N ASP A 8 24.83 -1.75 -16.89
CA ASP A 8 24.87 -0.45 -17.56
C ASP A 8 23.80 -0.32 -18.68
N VAL A 9 23.62 -1.35 -19.51
CA VAL A 9 22.63 -1.33 -20.62
C VAL A 9 21.18 -1.28 -20.10
N VAL A 10 20.88 -2.01 -19.02
CA VAL A 10 19.54 -2.01 -18.41
C VAL A 10 19.29 -0.67 -17.72
N ASP A 11 20.25 -0.18 -16.95
CA ASP A 11 20.14 1.09 -16.23
C ASP A 11 19.97 2.27 -17.19
N LEU A 12 20.69 2.28 -18.32
CA LEU A 12 20.54 3.29 -19.38
C LEU A 12 19.11 3.33 -19.95
N ALA A 13 18.55 2.16 -20.29
CA ALA A 13 17.19 2.06 -20.79
C ALA A 13 16.15 2.45 -19.73
N LEU A 14 16.36 2.04 -18.47
CA LEU A 14 15.48 2.38 -17.35
C LEU A 14 15.47 3.88 -17.08
N ASN A 15 16.63 4.54 -17.04
CA ASN A 15 16.72 5.99 -16.84
C ASN A 15 15.97 6.76 -17.91
N ALA A 16 16.13 6.37 -19.19
CA ALA A 16 15.41 7.02 -20.27
C ALA A 16 13.90 6.75 -20.23
N ALA A 17 13.48 5.56 -19.81
CA ALA A 17 12.06 5.24 -19.61
C ALA A 17 11.46 6.01 -18.44
N VAL A 18 12.22 6.23 -17.36
CA VAL A 18 11.84 7.09 -16.23
C VAL A 18 11.62 8.52 -16.70
N ASP A 19 12.59 9.11 -17.40
CA ASP A 19 12.49 10.47 -17.90
C ASP A 19 11.29 10.65 -18.86
N TRP A 20 11.10 9.70 -19.77
CA TRP A 20 9.96 9.71 -20.68
C TRP A 20 8.62 9.63 -19.92
N TYR A 21 8.52 8.72 -18.95
CA TYR A 21 7.29 8.48 -18.19
C TYR A 21 6.94 9.69 -17.31
N GLU A 22 7.92 10.22 -16.59
CA GLU A 22 7.75 11.42 -15.75
C GLU A 22 7.44 12.67 -16.59
N GLY A 23 7.97 12.76 -17.82
CA GLY A 23 7.58 13.77 -18.79
C GLY A 23 6.11 13.72 -19.21
N LYS A 24 5.40 12.61 -18.98
CA LYS A 24 3.94 12.49 -19.21
C LYS A 24 3.09 12.81 -17.98
N ARG A 25 3.70 13.13 -16.84
CA ARG A 25 2.97 13.44 -15.61
C ARG A 25 2.29 14.80 -15.74
N SER A 26 0.99 14.82 -15.45
CA SER A 26 0.22 16.05 -15.41
C SER A 26 0.64 16.95 -14.24
N LYS A 27 0.28 18.23 -14.31
CA LYS A 27 0.48 19.19 -13.19
C LYS A 27 -0.14 18.73 -11.86
N LYS A 28 -1.16 17.87 -11.92
CA LYS A 28 -1.81 17.25 -10.74
C LYS A 28 -1.13 15.96 -10.28
N GLY A 29 0.05 15.63 -10.80
CA GLY A 29 0.79 14.42 -10.44
C GLY A 29 0.24 13.11 -11.00
N ASN A 30 -0.76 13.15 -11.89
CA ASN A 30 -1.36 11.95 -12.50
C ASN A 30 -0.76 11.63 -13.87
N VAL A 31 -0.57 10.35 -14.16
CA VAL A 31 -0.18 9.83 -15.48
C VAL A 31 -1.38 9.10 -16.08
N ASN A 32 -1.62 9.30 -17.38
CA ASN A 32 -2.72 8.62 -18.07
C ASN A 32 -2.44 7.11 -18.16
N THR A 33 -3.44 6.28 -17.86
CA THR A 33 -3.31 4.81 -17.89
C THR A 33 -2.86 4.28 -19.25
N ASN A 34 -3.20 4.96 -20.35
CA ASN A 34 -2.74 4.60 -21.69
C ASN A 34 -1.21 4.69 -21.82
N ILE A 35 -0.56 5.65 -21.16
CA ILE A 35 0.90 5.79 -21.17
C ILE A 35 1.55 4.59 -20.48
N MET A 36 0.97 4.13 -19.37
CA MET A 36 1.44 2.93 -18.67
C MET A 36 1.29 1.68 -19.55
N CYS A 37 0.15 1.53 -20.22
CA CYS A 37 -0.11 0.44 -21.18
C CYS A 37 0.87 0.48 -22.36
N VAL A 38 1.17 1.67 -22.89
CA VAL A 38 2.14 1.88 -23.97
C VAL A 38 3.54 1.45 -23.54
N GLY A 39 3.98 1.81 -22.33
CA GLY A 39 5.28 1.39 -21.80
C GLY A 39 5.43 -0.14 -21.78
N LEU A 40 4.40 -0.85 -21.28
CA LEU A 40 4.37 -2.32 -21.30
C LEU A 40 4.40 -2.90 -22.71
N ALA A 41 3.64 -2.32 -23.64
CA ALA A 41 3.62 -2.78 -25.03
C ALA A 41 4.96 -2.61 -25.73
N VAL A 42 5.62 -1.47 -25.56
CA VAL A 42 6.95 -1.22 -26.13
C VAL A 42 7.98 -2.19 -25.54
N ALA A 43 7.93 -2.44 -24.23
CA ALA A 43 8.80 -3.42 -23.59
C ALA A 43 8.57 -4.85 -24.13
N GLU A 44 7.31 -5.24 -24.37
CA GLU A 44 6.98 -6.55 -24.96
C GLU A 44 7.39 -6.66 -26.43
N LEU A 45 7.26 -5.58 -27.22
CA LEU A 45 7.77 -5.54 -28.59
C LEU A 45 9.30 -5.66 -28.61
N LEU A 46 9.99 -4.94 -27.71
CA LEU A 46 11.44 -4.99 -27.56
C LEU A 46 11.92 -6.42 -27.29
N LYS A 47 11.23 -7.15 -26.41
CA LYS A 47 11.57 -8.56 -26.11
C LYS A 47 11.72 -9.39 -27.39
N ASN A 48 10.84 -9.17 -28.36
CA ASN A 48 10.73 -9.96 -29.58
C ASN A 48 11.53 -9.41 -30.76
N SER A 49 11.75 -8.10 -30.85
CA SER A 49 12.38 -7.49 -32.04
C SER A 49 13.09 -6.17 -31.73
N PHE A 50 14.19 -5.93 -32.43
CA PHE A 50 14.93 -4.66 -32.41
C PHE A 50 15.68 -4.49 -33.75
N PRO A 51 15.81 -3.26 -34.31
CA PRO A 51 15.30 -1.97 -33.82
C PRO A 51 13.77 -1.86 -33.88
N LEU A 52 13.18 -1.06 -33.01
CA LEU A 52 11.74 -0.83 -32.92
C LEU A 52 11.27 0.16 -34.00
N THR A 53 11.29 -0.28 -35.25
CA THR A 53 10.82 0.52 -36.39
C THR A 53 9.29 0.67 -36.39
N ASP A 54 8.77 1.62 -37.18
CA ASP A 54 7.33 1.77 -37.41
C ASP A 54 6.66 0.45 -37.83
N LYS A 55 7.33 -0.34 -38.67
CA LYS A 55 6.84 -1.65 -39.10
C LYS A 55 6.73 -2.65 -37.94
N ILE A 56 7.44 -2.46 -36.83
CA ILE A 56 7.34 -3.30 -35.62
C ILE A 56 6.32 -2.72 -34.65
N VAL A 57 6.30 -1.39 -34.47
CA VAL A 57 5.45 -0.70 -33.50
C VAL A 57 3.99 -0.62 -33.95
N LYS A 58 3.70 -0.47 -35.24
CA LYS A 58 2.33 -0.31 -35.76
C LYS A 58 1.61 -1.63 -36.00
N SER A 59 0.31 -1.66 -35.75
CA SER A 59 -0.59 -2.73 -36.20
C SER A 59 -0.67 -2.81 -37.73
N GLU A 60 -1.26 -3.88 -38.27
CA GLU A 60 -1.39 -4.08 -39.73
C GLU A 60 -2.15 -2.97 -40.46
N ASN A 61 -3.04 -2.26 -39.75
CA ASN A 61 -3.81 -1.13 -40.29
C ASN A 61 -3.20 0.24 -39.94
N ASP A 62 -1.95 0.28 -39.46
CA ASP A 62 -1.16 1.47 -39.13
C ASP A 62 -1.79 2.48 -38.15
N SER A 63 -2.86 2.10 -37.47
CA SER A 63 -3.64 3.01 -36.62
C SER A 63 -3.47 2.76 -35.11
N GLN A 64 -2.85 1.64 -34.73
CA GLN A 64 -2.72 1.21 -33.33
C GLN A 64 -1.30 0.70 -33.04
N VAL A 65 -0.99 0.58 -31.76
CA VAL A 65 0.24 -0.08 -31.30
C VAL A 65 0.06 -1.59 -31.44
N ARG A 66 1.01 -2.26 -32.09
CA ARG A 66 0.97 -3.71 -32.32
C ARG A 66 0.95 -4.47 -30.99
N GLY A 67 0.03 -5.42 -30.89
CA GLY A 67 -0.09 -6.30 -29.71
C GLY A 67 -0.63 -5.60 -28.45
N LEU A 68 -0.94 -4.30 -28.51
CA LEU A 68 -1.52 -3.57 -27.39
C LEU A 68 -2.98 -3.98 -27.19
N SER A 69 -3.27 -4.64 -26.07
CA SER A 69 -4.62 -5.05 -25.66
C SER A 69 -4.70 -5.17 -24.14
N GLY A 70 -5.92 -5.12 -23.59
CA GLY A 70 -6.14 -5.40 -22.16
C GLY A 70 -5.68 -6.81 -21.76
N SER A 71 -5.83 -7.80 -22.66
CA SER A 71 -5.35 -9.17 -22.42
C SER A 71 -3.83 -9.26 -22.32
N MET A 72 -3.09 -8.54 -23.17
CA MET A 72 -1.64 -8.46 -23.11
C MET A 72 -1.19 -7.81 -21.80
N VAL A 73 -1.80 -6.68 -21.44
CA VAL A 73 -1.47 -5.95 -20.21
C VAL A 73 -1.77 -6.81 -18.98
N SER A 74 -2.93 -7.45 -18.93
CA SER A 74 -3.29 -8.37 -17.83
C SER A 74 -2.32 -9.54 -17.70
N ARG A 75 -1.87 -10.12 -18.82
CA ARG A 75 -0.86 -11.18 -18.80
C ARG A 75 0.46 -10.69 -18.21
N ILE A 76 0.98 -9.54 -18.65
CA ILE A 76 2.26 -9.01 -18.13
C ILE A 76 2.14 -8.66 -16.64
N LEU A 77 1.00 -8.13 -16.19
CA LEU A 77 0.76 -7.88 -14.77
C LEU A 77 0.83 -9.18 -13.96
N LYS A 78 0.14 -10.24 -14.40
CA LYS A 78 0.17 -11.56 -13.75
C LYS A 78 1.56 -12.19 -13.75
N ASP A 79 2.27 -12.13 -14.87
CA ASP A 79 3.67 -12.60 -15.00
C ASP A 79 4.61 -11.88 -14.01
N ASN A 80 4.21 -10.70 -13.51
CA ASN A 80 4.92 -9.89 -12.51
C ASN A 80 4.27 -9.92 -11.11
N GLY A 81 3.37 -10.87 -10.84
CA GLY A 81 2.75 -11.06 -9.53
C GLY A 81 1.64 -10.08 -9.17
N VAL A 82 1.05 -9.40 -10.16
CA VAL A 82 -0.07 -8.47 -9.99
C VAL A 82 -1.36 -9.11 -10.52
N GLU A 83 -2.26 -9.50 -9.63
CA GLU A 83 -3.53 -10.15 -9.96
C GLU A 83 -4.69 -9.15 -10.20
N GLN A 84 -4.51 -7.87 -9.86
CA GLN A 84 -5.55 -6.85 -9.96
C GLN A 84 -5.88 -6.50 -11.42
N GLU A 85 -7.17 -6.29 -11.71
CA GLU A 85 -7.64 -5.83 -13.01
C GLU A 85 -7.29 -4.35 -13.23
N PHE A 86 -6.65 -4.02 -14.35
CA PHE A 86 -6.21 -2.66 -14.65
C PHE A 86 -7.12 -1.91 -15.63
N THR A 87 -7.01 -2.21 -16.93
CA THR A 87 -7.87 -1.62 -17.97
C THR A 87 -8.30 -2.69 -18.96
N SER A 88 -9.58 -2.73 -19.30
CA SER A 88 -10.14 -3.69 -20.24
C SER A 88 -9.71 -3.43 -21.69
N GLU A 89 -9.57 -2.15 -22.08
CA GLU A 89 -9.15 -1.78 -23.43
C GLU A 89 -7.63 -1.76 -23.64
N GLY A 90 -6.83 -1.68 -22.57
CA GLY A 90 -5.37 -1.59 -22.67
C GLY A 90 -4.86 -0.38 -23.47
N GLY A 91 -5.64 0.71 -23.59
CA GLY A 91 -5.27 1.89 -24.38
C GLY A 91 -5.22 1.68 -25.89
N ARG A 92 -5.76 0.56 -26.40
CA ARG A 92 -5.74 0.18 -27.82
C ARG A 92 -6.45 1.18 -28.75
N THR A 93 -7.53 1.80 -28.28
CA THR A 93 -8.41 2.71 -29.04
C THR A 93 -8.01 4.18 -28.91
N SER A 94 -7.04 4.49 -28.04
CA SER A 94 -6.66 5.85 -27.73
C SER A 94 -5.80 6.46 -28.83
N ARG A 95 -6.19 7.65 -29.29
CA ARG A 95 -5.47 8.43 -30.31
C ARG A 95 -4.05 8.84 -29.85
N GLY A 96 -3.80 8.87 -28.54
CA GLY A 96 -2.50 9.23 -27.97
C GLY A 96 -1.52 8.06 -27.82
N SER A 97 -1.99 6.81 -27.91
CA SER A 97 -1.15 5.64 -27.62
C SER A 97 -0.07 5.39 -28.66
N LEU A 98 -0.41 5.50 -29.95
CA LEU A 98 0.56 5.24 -31.02
C LEU A 98 1.69 6.28 -31.06
N PRO A 99 1.42 7.60 -31.02
CA PRO A 99 2.49 8.60 -30.94
C PRO A 99 3.41 8.38 -29.73
N ALA A 100 2.84 8.06 -28.56
CA ALA A 100 3.59 7.78 -27.35
C ALA A 100 4.50 6.54 -27.49
N ALA A 101 4.01 5.48 -28.15
CA ALA A 101 4.79 4.28 -28.40
C ALA A 101 5.95 4.54 -29.37
N GLN A 102 5.71 5.33 -30.42
CA GLN A 102 6.74 5.72 -31.39
C GLN A 102 7.82 6.59 -30.75
N GLU A 103 7.44 7.51 -29.85
CA GLU A 103 8.37 8.33 -29.09
C GLU A 103 9.30 7.48 -28.22
N LEU A 104 8.73 6.58 -27.39
CA LEU A 104 9.54 5.70 -26.54
C LEU A 104 10.42 4.74 -27.37
N ALA A 105 9.88 4.20 -28.46
CA ALA A 105 10.65 3.37 -29.40
C ALA A 105 11.81 4.16 -30.03
N GLY A 106 11.59 5.43 -30.40
CA GLY A 106 12.63 6.32 -30.93
C GLY A 106 13.76 6.58 -29.92
N ILE A 107 13.40 6.83 -28.65
CA ILE A 107 14.38 6.98 -27.56
C ILE A 107 15.23 5.72 -27.43
N LEU A 108 14.61 4.53 -27.34
CA LEU A 108 15.32 3.26 -27.21
C LEU A 108 16.20 2.94 -28.43
N ASN A 109 15.71 3.22 -29.64
CA ASN A 109 16.50 3.05 -30.87
C ASN A 109 17.73 3.98 -30.90
N GLY A 110 17.59 5.20 -30.38
CA GLY A 110 18.69 6.17 -30.30
C GLY A 110 19.77 5.75 -29.29
N LEU A 111 19.36 5.22 -28.14
CA LEU A 111 20.29 4.72 -27.12
C LEU A 111 21.11 3.51 -27.60
N PHE A 112 20.50 2.67 -28.44
CA PHE A 112 21.12 1.44 -28.92
C PHE A 112 21.23 1.42 -30.45
N ALA A 113 21.78 2.49 -31.02
CA ALA A 113 21.90 2.66 -32.47
C ALA A 113 22.71 1.54 -33.15
N GLU A 114 23.67 0.95 -32.43
CA GLU A 114 24.50 -0.17 -32.92
C GLU A 114 23.79 -1.54 -32.85
N GLY A 115 22.57 -1.59 -32.29
CA GLY A 115 21.83 -2.82 -32.09
C GLY A 115 21.87 -3.32 -30.64
N LEU A 116 20.94 -4.22 -30.32
CA LEU A 116 20.93 -4.98 -29.07
C LEU A 116 21.08 -6.46 -29.38
N MET A 117 22.04 -7.10 -28.74
CA MET A 117 22.15 -8.56 -28.73
C MET A 117 20.88 -9.15 -28.08
N GLU A 118 20.46 -10.33 -28.53
CA GLU A 118 19.23 -10.97 -28.07
C GLU A 118 19.14 -11.09 -26.54
N LYS A 119 20.23 -11.51 -25.88
CA LYS A 119 20.29 -11.63 -24.43
C LYS A 119 20.05 -10.28 -23.72
N ASP A 120 20.66 -9.20 -24.22
CA ASP A 120 20.62 -7.88 -23.59
C ASP A 120 19.24 -7.26 -23.85
N ARG A 121 18.69 -7.47 -25.04
CA ARG A 121 17.32 -7.11 -25.41
C ARG A 121 16.28 -7.73 -24.47
N ILE A 122 16.39 -9.02 -24.17
CA ILE A 122 15.48 -9.71 -23.23
C ILE A 122 15.62 -9.15 -21.82
N MET A 123 16.85 -8.87 -21.37
CA MET A 123 17.10 -8.27 -20.05
C MET A 123 16.51 -6.86 -19.94
N VAL A 124 16.74 -5.99 -20.93
CA VAL A 124 16.18 -4.64 -20.99
C VAL A 124 14.66 -4.68 -21.02
N ALA A 125 14.07 -5.53 -21.87
CA ALA A 125 12.62 -5.69 -21.95
C ALA A 125 12.01 -6.09 -20.59
N LYS A 126 12.63 -7.05 -19.89
CA LYS A 126 12.17 -7.46 -18.55
C LYS A 126 12.33 -6.33 -17.53
N GLY A 127 13.43 -5.59 -17.56
CA GLY A 127 13.63 -4.41 -16.70
C GLY A 127 12.54 -3.36 -16.91
N LEU A 128 12.25 -3.02 -18.17
CA LEU A 128 11.20 -2.07 -18.53
C LEU A 128 9.80 -2.57 -18.13
N GLN A 129 9.49 -3.86 -18.31
CA GLN A 129 8.23 -4.44 -17.84
C GLN A 129 8.08 -4.27 -16.33
N ASN A 130 9.09 -4.68 -15.55
CA ASN A 130 9.07 -4.54 -14.09
C ASN A 130 8.86 -3.07 -13.69
N TYR A 131 9.53 -2.13 -14.36
CA TYR A 131 9.39 -0.71 -14.11
C TYR A 131 7.96 -0.21 -14.38
N PHE A 132 7.39 -0.46 -15.55
CA PHE A 132 6.04 0.01 -15.87
C PHE A 132 4.94 -0.70 -15.06
N VAL A 133 5.13 -1.97 -14.68
CA VAL A 133 4.25 -2.64 -13.71
C VAL A 133 4.28 -1.91 -12.36
N ARG A 134 5.47 -1.54 -11.88
CA ARG A 134 5.62 -0.76 -10.65
C ARG A 134 4.97 0.62 -10.77
N CYS A 135 5.07 1.28 -11.92
CA CYS A 135 4.36 2.53 -12.18
C CYS A 135 2.84 2.34 -12.09
N ILE A 136 2.27 1.27 -12.66
CA ILE A 136 0.82 0.98 -12.53
C ILE A 136 0.43 0.77 -11.07
N GLN A 137 1.23 0.03 -10.31
CA GLN A 137 1.00 -0.19 -8.88
C GLN A 137 0.95 1.14 -8.10
N ILE A 138 1.89 2.06 -8.36
CA ILE A 138 2.02 3.32 -7.62
C ILE A 138 1.05 4.40 -8.13
N ASP A 139 0.94 4.58 -9.44
CA ASP A 139 0.24 5.71 -10.04
C ASP A 139 -1.22 5.42 -10.38
N TYR A 140 -1.65 4.16 -10.35
CA TYR A 140 -3.04 3.78 -10.56
C TYR A 140 -3.63 3.04 -9.37
N PHE A 141 -3.15 1.83 -9.06
CA PHE A 141 -3.77 1.00 -8.02
C PHE A 141 -3.67 1.64 -6.64
N ALA A 142 -2.51 2.20 -6.28
CA ALA A 142 -2.35 2.91 -5.01
C ALA A 142 -3.17 4.20 -4.89
N LYS A 143 -3.72 4.71 -5.99
CA LYS A 143 -4.62 5.87 -5.97
C LYS A 143 -6.09 5.49 -5.85
N GLN A 144 -6.46 4.23 -6.02
CA GLN A 144 -7.83 3.75 -5.79
C GLN A 144 -8.09 3.53 -4.30
N ARG A 145 -8.01 4.61 -3.52
CA ARG A 145 -8.24 4.60 -2.07
C ARG A 145 -9.71 4.32 -1.75
N MET A 146 -9.97 3.76 -0.58
CA MET A 146 -11.32 3.61 -0.03
C MET A 146 -11.97 4.98 0.14
N LYS A 147 -13.13 5.16 -0.49
CA LYS A 147 -13.92 6.39 -0.39
C LYS A 147 -14.92 6.25 0.73
N ILE A 148 -14.71 7.04 1.79
CA ILE A 148 -15.53 7.01 3.00
C ILE A 148 -15.91 8.45 3.30
N ASP A 149 -17.19 8.67 3.62
CA ASP A 149 -17.67 9.98 4.06
C ASP A 149 -17.28 10.20 5.53
N ILE A 150 -16.20 10.95 5.75
CA ILE A 150 -15.68 11.24 7.09
C ILE A 150 -16.29 12.53 7.61
N ASP A 151 -17.35 12.36 8.39
CA ASP A 151 -18.07 13.42 9.08
C ASP A 151 -17.55 13.59 10.53
N PRO A 152 -16.80 14.66 10.85
CA PRO A 152 -16.25 14.89 12.18
C PRO A 152 -17.30 15.26 13.23
N SER A 153 -18.57 15.39 12.87
CA SER A 153 -19.68 15.57 13.82
C SER A 153 -20.18 14.25 14.43
N LYS A 154 -19.83 13.10 13.82
CA LYS A 154 -20.12 11.77 14.34
C LYS A 154 -19.18 11.44 15.52
N PRO A 155 -19.60 10.58 16.46
CA PRO A 155 -18.68 9.92 17.38
C PRO A 155 -17.56 9.23 16.61
N VAL A 156 -16.32 9.30 17.10
CA VAL A 156 -15.17 8.75 16.36
C VAL A 156 -15.29 7.24 16.19
N SER A 157 -15.91 6.54 17.14
CA SER A 157 -16.21 5.11 17.02
C SER A 157 -17.11 4.78 15.82
N ALA A 158 -18.05 5.65 15.46
CA ALA A 158 -18.89 5.48 14.27
C ALA A 158 -18.08 5.69 12.98
N ILE A 159 -17.15 6.66 12.96
CA ILE A 159 -16.24 6.86 11.82
C ILE A 159 -15.34 5.61 11.64
N VAL A 160 -14.83 5.04 12.73
CA VAL A 160 -14.06 3.80 12.70
C VAL A 160 -14.90 2.65 12.15
N ALA A 161 -16.17 2.53 12.56
CA ALA A 161 -17.10 1.54 12.03
C ALA A 161 -17.34 1.71 10.52
N ASP A 162 -17.49 2.95 10.04
CA ASP A 162 -17.65 3.26 8.62
C ASP A 162 -16.42 2.79 7.80
N ILE A 163 -15.19 2.96 8.35
CA ILE A 163 -13.96 2.46 7.73
C ILE A 163 -13.92 0.93 7.69
N LEU A 164 -14.25 0.26 8.79
CA LEU A 164 -14.29 -1.21 8.85
C LEU A 164 -15.35 -1.79 7.90
N CYS A 165 -16.51 -1.13 7.80
CA CYS A 165 -17.59 -1.50 6.89
C CYS A 165 -17.16 -1.37 5.42
N ALA A 166 -16.47 -0.27 5.07
CA ALA A 166 -15.92 -0.10 3.73
C ALA A 166 -14.92 -1.20 3.36
N ALA A 167 -14.11 -1.67 4.32
CA ALA A 167 -13.22 -2.81 4.11
C ALA A 167 -14.00 -4.14 3.97
N TYR A 168 -15.02 -4.36 4.81
CA TYR A 168 -15.83 -5.58 4.80
C TYR A 168 -16.66 -5.78 3.52
N THR A 169 -17.10 -4.68 2.90
CA THR A 169 -17.90 -4.75 1.67
C THR A 169 -17.07 -5.04 0.42
N ARG A 170 -15.73 -5.04 0.50
CA ARG A 170 -14.87 -5.42 -0.62
C ARG A 170 -14.91 -6.94 -0.84
N PRO A 171 -14.73 -7.42 -2.10
CA PRO A 171 -14.71 -8.85 -2.40
C PRO A 171 -13.64 -9.65 -1.66
N ASP A 172 -12.48 -9.03 -1.39
CA ASP A 172 -11.34 -9.62 -0.67
C ASP A 172 -11.44 -9.49 0.86
N GLN A 173 -12.45 -8.78 1.37
CA GLN A 173 -12.73 -8.55 2.79
C GLN A 173 -11.48 -8.30 3.68
N PRO A 174 -10.64 -7.28 3.38
CA PRO A 174 -9.41 -6.99 4.11
C PRO A 174 -9.65 -6.38 5.50
N THR A 175 -10.83 -6.56 6.10
CA THR A 175 -11.24 -5.92 7.36
C THR A 175 -10.25 -6.19 8.50
N GLY A 176 -9.66 -7.38 8.57
CA GLY A 176 -8.64 -7.69 9.58
C GLY A 176 -7.39 -6.82 9.46
N ILE A 177 -6.89 -6.63 8.23
CA ILE A 177 -5.73 -5.78 7.92
C ILE A 177 -6.05 -4.32 8.27
N VAL A 178 -7.20 -3.83 7.82
CA VAL A 178 -7.65 -2.45 8.08
C VAL A 178 -7.79 -2.20 9.60
N ALA A 179 -8.41 -3.14 10.32
CA ALA A 179 -8.57 -3.04 11.77
C ALA A 179 -7.23 -2.99 12.51
N GLN A 180 -6.29 -3.88 12.15
CA GLN A 180 -4.96 -3.90 12.76
C GLN A 180 -4.22 -2.57 12.52
N HIS A 181 -4.28 -2.01 11.31
CA HIS A 181 -3.64 -0.73 11.01
C HIS A 181 -4.31 0.46 11.69
N LEU A 182 -5.63 0.47 11.89
CA LEU A 182 -6.32 1.50 12.67
C LEU A 182 -5.90 1.46 14.15
N VAL A 183 -5.84 0.26 14.74
CA VAL A 183 -5.33 0.06 16.10
C VAL A 183 -3.89 0.54 16.21
N GLY A 184 -3.02 0.13 15.28
CA GLY A 184 -1.62 0.55 15.24
C GLY A 184 -1.45 2.06 15.09
N ALA A 185 -2.22 2.70 14.20
CA ALA A 185 -2.19 4.15 14.00
C ALA A 185 -2.58 4.90 15.28
N LYS A 186 -3.64 4.45 15.94
CA LYS A 186 -4.07 5.01 17.22
C LYS A 186 -3.00 4.82 18.31
N LEU A 187 -2.35 3.67 18.37
CA LEU A 187 -1.29 3.42 19.36
C LEU A 187 -0.08 4.32 19.12
N GLU A 188 0.33 4.52 17.87
CA GLU A 188 1.42 5.46 17.51
C GLU A 188 1.09 6.91 17.85
N LEU A 189 -0.16 7.32 17.67
CA LEU A 189 -0.62 8.65 18.04
C LEU A 189 -0.65 8.85 19.56
N ARG A 190 -1.11 7.84 20.31
CA ARG A 190 -1.22 7.93 21.77
C ARG A 190 0.12 7.82 22.49
N PHE A 191 1.03 7.03 21.94
CA PHE A 191 2.32 6.70 22.52
C PHE A 191 3.46 6.97 21.52
N PRO A 192 3.73 8.26 21.18
CA PRO A 192 4.69 8.62 20.13
C PRO A 192 6.14 8.20 20.43
N ASN A 193 6.46 7.93 21.70
CA ASN A 193 7.79 7.52 22.15
C ASN A 193 7.97 6.00 22.23
N LEU A 194 6.92 5.22 21.94
CA LEU A 194 6.99 3.75 21.92
C LEU A 194 7.11 3.25 20.48
N ASP A 195 7.90 2.20 20.28
CA ASP A 195 7.94 1.49 19.01
C ASP A 195 6.68 0.62 18.86
N ILE A 196 5.77 1.05 17.99
CA ILE A 196 4.55 0.32 17.68
C ILE A 196 4.78 -0.47 16.39
N GLY A 197 4.83 -1.79 16.53
CA GLY A 197 5.10 -2.73 15.45
C GLY A 197 4.36 -2.43 14.14
N ARG A 198 5.09 -2.54 13.03
CA ARG A 198 4.62 -2.31 11.65
C ARG A 198 4.69 -3.58 10.81
N ASP A 199 4.76 -4.74 11.46
CA ASP A 199 4.89 -6.02 10.77
C ASP A 199 3.61 -6.30 9.96
N LYS A 200 3.78 -6.96 8.81
CA LYS A 200 2.66 -7.36 7.95
C LYS A 200 1.74 -8.29 8.73
N ALA A 201 0.42 -8.18 8.51
CA ALA A 201 -0.61 -9.07 9.09
C ALA A 201 -0.34 -10.57 8.87
N ASN A 202 0.55 -10.94 7.95
CA ASN A 202 0.91 -12.31 7.59
C ASN A 202 2.37 -12.72 7.93
N ALA A 203 3.14 -11.89 8.65
CA ALA A 203 4.53 -12.22 9.01
C ALA A 203 4.60 -13.11 10.26
N ALA A 204 4.07 -14.33 10.19
CA ALA A 204 4.14 -15.31 11.28
C ALA A 204 5.52 -15.99 11.42
N ASP A 205 6.50 -15.70 10.57
CA ASP A 205 7.69 -16.57 10.42
C ASP A 205 9.07 -15.92 10.60
N GLN A 206 9.19 -14.71 11.16
CA GLN A 206 10.52 -14.18 11.56
C GLN A 206 10.52 -13.59 12.97
N GLN A 207 10.97 -14.40 13.93
CA GLN A 207 11.67 -14.03 15.17
C GLN A 207 11.31 -12.68 15.81
N THR A 208 10.02 -12.41 16.04
CA THR A 208 9.63 -11.47 17.08
C THR A 208 8.97 -12.26 18.18
N ASN A 209 9.48 -12.16 19.41
CA ASN A 209 8.93 -12.77 20.62
C ASN A 209 7.62 -12.08 21.05
N ARG A 210 6.78 -11.68 20.08
CA ARG A 210 5.57 -10.89 20.28
C ARG A 210 4.41 -11.80 20.66
N GLN A 211 3.74 -11.41 21.74
CA GLN A 211 2.66 -12.19 22.37
C GLN A 211 1.26 -11.83 21.80
N GLY A 212 1.20 -11.05 20.73
CA GLY A 212 -0.01 -10.59 20.05
C GLY A 212 0.35 -9.69 18.86
N ASP A 213 -0.66 -9.16 18.17
CA ASP A 213 -0.46 -8.22 17.05
C ASP A 213 0.25 -6.94 17.48
N PHE A 214 0.00 -6.49 18.72
CA PHE A 214 0.75 -5.43 19.37
C PHE A 214 1.10 -5.81 20.81
N GLN A 215 2.24 -5.34 21.30
CA GLN A 215 2.65 -5.51 22.69
C GLN A 215 3.15 -4.19 23.26
N LEU A 216 2.51 -3.70 24.33
CA LEU A 216 2.92 -2.51 25.06
C LEU A 216 3.11 -2.89 26.53
N GLY A 217 4.34 -2.76 27.03
CA GLY A 217 4.71 -3.25 28.36
C GLY A 217 4.37 -4.73 28.52
N SER A 218 3.62 -5.06 29.57
CA SER A 218 3.12 -6.41 29.84
C SER A 218 1.72 -6.68 29.27
N THR A 219 1.21 -5.85 28.35
CA THR A 219 -0.11 -6.05 27.71
C THR A 219 0.07 -6.48 26.26
N ALA A 220 -0.62 -7.54 25.87
CA ALA A 220 -0.62 -8.08 24.52
C ALA A 220 -2.01 -7.89 23.90
N PHE A 221 -2.08 -7.16 22.79
CA PHE A 221 -3.30 -6.89 22.05
C PHE A 221 -3.41 -7.86 20.87
N HIS A 222 -4.55 -8.55 20.77
CA HIS A 222 -4.92 -9.35 19.62
C HIS A 222 -6.08 -8.68 18.90
N VAL A 223 -5.91 -8.38 17.62
CA VAL A 223 -6.91 -7.73 16.78
C VAL A 223 -7.51 -8.78 15.86
N THR A 224 -8.81 -9.03 15.96
CA THR A 224 -9.48 -9.99 15.08
C THR A 224 -10.92 -9.60 14.77
N VAL A 225 -11.30 -9.76 13.51
CA VAL A 225 -12.68 -9.59 13.05
C VAL A 225 -13.50 -10.88 13.16
N SER A 226 -12.85 -11.99 13.53
CA SER A 226 -13.46 -13.30 13.68
C SER A 226 -12.83 -14.01 14.88
N PRO A 227 -13.29 -13.71 16.11
CA PRO A 227 -12.85 -14.44 17.30
C PRO A 227 -13.19 -15.93 17.18
N MET A 228 -12.21 -16.79 17.48
CA MET A 228 -12.31 -18.26 17.40
C MET A 228 -11.58 -18.90 18.59
N GLN A 229 -11.82 -20.18 18.87
CA GLN A 229 -11.21 -20.91 20.00
C GLN A 229 -9.67 -20.81 20.07
N LYS A 230 -8.98 -20.66 18.94
CA LYS A 230 -7.53 -20.46 18.90
C LYS A 230 -7.08 -19.22 19.70
N LEU A 231 -7.93 -18.20 19.78
CA LEU A 231 -7.68 -16.98 20.55
C LEU A 231 -7.66 -17.24 22.07
N VAL A 232 -8.46 -18.21 22.53
CA VAL A 232 -8.45 -18.68 23.94
C VAL A 232 -7.08 -19.28 24.27
N ALA A 233 -6.58 -20.19 23.43
CA ALA A 233 -5.28 -20.81 23.66
C ALA A 233 -4.15 -19.77 23.74
N ARG A 234 -4.18 -18.75 22.87
CA ARG A 234 -3.24 -17.62 22.92
C ARG A 234 -3.38 -16.79 24.19
N ALA A 235 -4.61 -16.51 24.64
CA ALA A 235 -4.83 -15.81 25.90
C ALA A 235 -4.26 -16.58 27.10
N GLN A 236 -4.47 -17.89 27.14
CA GLN A 236 -3.94 -18.76 28.20
C GLN A 236 -2.40 -18.80 28.20
N GLU A 237 -1.79 -18.85 27.01
CA GLU A 237 -0.33 -18.74 26.85
C GLU A 237 0.20 -17.42 27.41
N ASN A 238 -0.37 -16.29 26.97
CA ASN A 238 -0.01 -14.96 27.47
C ASN A 238 -0.13 -14.88 29.00
N ILE A 239 -1.23 -15.38 29.56
CA ILE A 239 -1.47 -15.38 31.02
C ILE A 239 -0.40 -16.20 31.76
N ARG A 240 -0.04 -17.38 31.25
CA ARG A 240 1.01 -18.22 31.85
C ARG A 240 2.37 -17.55 31.80
N GLU A 241 2.64 -16.76 30.76
CA GLU A 241 3.88 -16.00 30.60
C GLU A 241 3.87 -14.64 31.31
N GLY A 242 2.80 -14.31 32.04
CA GLY A 242 2.71 -13.08 32.84
C GLY A 242 2.23 -11.85 32.06
N TYR A 243 1.73 -12.03 30.84
CA TYR A 243 1.13 -10.97 30.03
C TYR A 243 -0.37 -10.84 30.28
N ARG A 244 -0.88 -9.61 30.12
CA ARG A 244 -2.31 -9.28 30.14
C ARG A 244 -2.84 -9.29 28.69
N PRO A 245 -3.63 -10.30 28.29
CA PRO A 245 -4.23 -10.32 26.96
C PRO A 245 -5.43 -9.37 26.87
N VAL A 246 -5.50 -8.63 25.77
CA VAL A 246 -6.63 -7.78 25.39
C VAL A 246 -7.06 -8.15 23.97
N MET A 247 -8.34 -8.50 23.81
CA MET A 247 -8.94 -8.84 22.54
C MET A 247 -9.70 -7.64 22.00
N LEU A 248 -9.27 -7.19 20.84
CA LEU A 248 -9.92 -6.12 20.10
C LEU A 248 -10.69 -6.75 18.94
N VAL A 249 -12.02 -6.69 19.02
CA VAL A 249 -12.96 -7.26 18.05
C VAL A 249 -13.93 -6.20 17.54
N PRO A 250 -14.61 -6.36 16.39
CA PRO A 250 -15.70 -5.47 16.00
C PRO A 250 -16.80 -5.42 17.07
N TYR A 251 -17.51 -4.30 17.16
CA TYR A 251 -18.51 -4.06 18.20
C TYR A 251 -19.56 -5.19 18.30
N GLU A 252 -20.07 -5.66 17.18
CA GLU A 252 -21.06 -6.74 17.11
C GLU A 252 -20.51 -8.11 17.54
N LYS A 253 -19.18 -8.25 17.65
CA LYS A 253 -18.51 -9.48 18.08
C LYS A 253 -18.13 -9.48 19.56
N VAL A 254 -18.25 -8.36 20.26
CA VAL A 254 -17.83 -8.23 21.66
C VAL A 254 -18.53 -9.26 22.54
N GLN A 255 -19.87 -9.34 22.51
CA GLN A 255 -20.61 -10.28 23.36
C GLN A 255 -20.22 -11.73 23.11
N PHE A 256 -20.05 -12.11 21.84
CA PHE A 256 -19.61 -13.45 21.47
C PHE A 256 -18.19 -13.74 21.96
N ALA A 257 -17.26 -12.81 21.77
CA ALA A 257 -15.88 -12.95 22.23
C ALA A 257 -15.80 -13.04 23.76
N THR A 258 -16.58 -12.24 24.49
CA THR A 258 -16.67 -12.32 25.96
C THR A 258 -17.15 -13.70 26.40
N GLY A 259 -18.24 -14.21 25.80
CA GLY A 259 -18.77 -15.54 26.11
C GLY A 259 -17.75 -16.66 25.85
N LEU A 260 -16.90 -16.51 24.83
CA LEU A 260 -15.82 -17.47 24.51
C LEU A 260 -14.77 -17.59 25.64
N PHE A 261 -14.45 -16.49 26.34
CA PHE A 261 -13.52 -16.52 27.47
C PHE A 261 -14.21 -16.90 28.78
N GLU A 262 -15.47 -16.49 28.97
CA GLU A 262 -16.30 -16.90 30.11
C GLU A 262 -16.47 -18.41 30.17
N SER A 263 -16.71 -19.09 29.04
CA SER A 263 -16.86 -20.54 29.00
C SER A 263 -15.60 -21.30 29.45
N GLU A 264 -14.45 -20.64 29.44
CA GLU A 264 -13.14 -21.18 29.78
C GLU A 264 -12.62 -20.65 31.14
N GLY A 265 -13.45 -19.89 31.87
CA GLY A 265 -13.10 -19.30 33.17
C GLY A 265 -12.02 -18.22 33.11
N LEU A 266 -11.94 -17.49 31.98
CA LEU A 266 -10.93 -16.46 31.72
C LEU A 266 -11.49 -15.03 31.72
N ASP A 267 -12.77 -14.87 32.06
CA ASP A 267 -13.53 -13.61 32.04
C ASP A 267 -12.87 -12.47 32.83
N SER A 268 -12.29 -12.80 33.99
CA SER A 268 -11.60 -11.81 34.85
C SER A 268 -10.14 -11.56 34.45
N ARG A 269 -9.63 -12.28 33.44
CA ARG A 269 -8.20 -12.30 33.07
C ARG A 269 -7.93 -11.81 31.66
N VAL A 270 -8.95 -11.75 30.81
CA VAL A 270 -8.86 -11.30 29.42
C VAL A 270 -9.71 -10.06 29.24
N GLY A 271 -9.11 -8.97 28.78
CA GLY A 271 -9.88 -7.80 28.37
C GLY A 271 -10.53 -8.05 27.02
N VAL A 272 -11.82 -7.78 26.85
CA VAL A 272 -12.50 -7.81 25.54
C VAL A 272 -13.11 -6.44 25.29
N GLN A 273 -12.76 -5.81 24.17
CA GLN A 273 -13.24 -4.47 23.82
C GLN A 273 -13.50 -4.36 22.31
N SER A 274 -14.45 -3.49 21.94
CA SER A 274 -14.66 -3.16 20.54
C SER A 274 -13.48 -2.35 19.97
N ILE A 275 -13.11 -2.60 18.72
CA ILE A 275 -12.06 -1.85 18.00
C ILE A 275 -12.49 -0.39 17.86
N GLU A 276 -13.77 -0.19 17.55
CA GLU A 276 -14.42 1.11 17.37
C GLU A 276 -14.29 1.97 18.62
N SER A 277 -14.57 1.43 19.81
CA SER A 277 -14.45 2.19 21.05
C SER A 277 -12.98 2.31 21.49
N PHE A 278 -12.17 1.26 21.33
CA PHE A 278 -10.75 1.31 21.68
C PHE A 278 -10.00 2.40 20.91
N VAL A 279 -10.31 2.56 19.62
CA VAL A 279 -9.75 3.63 18.79
C VAL A 279 -10.46 4.94 19.08
N GLY A 280 -11.79 4.98 18.98
CA GLY A 280 -12.58 6.20 19.04
C GLY A 280 -12.42 6.98 20.34
N THR A 281 -12.52 6.31 21.49
CA THR A 281 -12.42 6.97 22.79
C THR A 281 -11.08 7.66 22.99
N ASN A 282 -9.96 7.03 22.62
CA ASN A 282 -8.65 7.66 22.77
C ASN A 282 -8.45 8.86 21.84
N ILE A 283 -9.05 8.85 20.65
CA ILE A 283 -9.00 9.99 19.73
C ILE A 283 -9.83 11.16 20.27
N GLU A 284 -11.00 10.88 20.85
CA GLU A 284 -11.81 11.89 21.52
C GLU A 284 -11.10 12.46 22.77
N GLU A 285 -10.46 11.61 23.57
CA GLU A 285 -9.64 12.01 24.72
C GLU A 285 -8.44 12.88 24.31
N MET A 286 -7.72 12.50 23.25
CA MET A 286 -6.62 13.31 22.70
C MET A 286 -7.10 14.66 22.17
N GLY A 287 -8.35 14.73 21.69
CA GLY A 287 -9.02 15.96 21.32
C GLY A 287 -9.66 16.70 22.50
N GLU A 288 -9.43 16.27 23.75
CA GLU A 288 -10.03 16.86 24.95
C GLU A 288 -11.56 17.02 24.86
N PHE A 289 -12.22 16.14 24.10
CA PHE A 289 -13.64 16.18 23.80
C PHE A 289 -14.15 17.48 23.14
N SER A 290 -13.25 18.30 22.57
CA SER A 290 -13.59 19.51 21.84
C SER A 290 -13.77 19.22 20.35
N SER A 291 -14.85 19.71 19.72
CA SER A 291 -15.14 19.44 18.31
C SER A 291 -14.01 19.83 17.34
N SER A 292 -13.32 20.96 17.59
CA SER A 292 -12.20 21.38 16.74
C SER A 292 -10.99 20.45 16.89
N SER A 293 -10.65 20.10 18.13
CA SER A 293 -9.50 19.26 18.44
C SER A 293 -9.76 17.79 18.05
N ILE A 294 -10.99 17.29 18.21
CA ILE A 294 -11.41 15.98 17.69
C ILE A 294 -11.26 15.94 16.18
N ARG A 295 -11.72 16.97 15.47
CA ARG A 295 -11.58 17.07 14.01
C ARG A 295 -10.12 16.97 13.57
N GLU A 296 -9.20 17.64 14.28
CA GLU A 296 -7.76 17.52 14.02
C GLU A 296 -7.24 16.12 14.32
N CYS A 297 -7.66 15.50 15.43
CA CYS A 297 -7.23 14.15 15.81
C CYS A 297 -7.75 13.08 14.83
N ILE A 298 -8.96 13.23 14.27
CA ILE A 298 -9.47 12.38 13.19
C ILE A 298 -8.58 12.49 11.95
N ALA A 299 -8.25 13.72 11.53
CA ALA A 299 -7.36 13.93 10.37
C ALA A 299 -5.99 13.27 10.59
N ARG A 300 -5.42 13.38 11.79
CA ARG A 300 -4.16 12.72 12.17
C ARG A 300 -4.28 11.20 12.22
N LEU A 301 -5.39 10.65 12.71
CA LEU A 301 -5.65 9.21 12.72
C LEU A 301 -5.65 8.65 11.29
N VAL A 302 -6.43 9.26 10.40
CA VAL A 302 -6.56 8.80 9.01
C VAL A 302 -5.22 8.93 8.29
N ARG A 303 -4.51 10.05 8.48
CA ARG A 303 -3.16 10.24 7.93
C ARG A 303 -2.20 9.16 8.42
N ARG A 304 -2.16 8.89 9.74
CA ARG A 304 -1.25 7.88 10.31
C ARG A 304 -1.63 6.47 9.87
N TYR A 305 -2.92 6.15 9.79
CA TYR A 305 -3.41 4.89 9.21
C TYR A 305 -2.91 4.71 7.77
N ASN A 306 -3.08 5.74 6.94
CA ASN A 306 -2.61 5.76 5.57
C ASN A 306 -1.09 5.56 5.48
N GLU A 307 -0.31 6.14 6.40
CA GLU A 307 1.16 5.96 6.48
C GLU A 307 1.50 4.50 6.75
N ARG A 308 0.79 3.87 7.68
CA ARG A 308 0.99 2.45 7.96
C ARG A 308 0.68 1.58 6.75
N ILE A 309 -0.46 1.76 6.09
CA ILE A 309 -0.79 1.03 4.85
C ILE A 309 0.29 1.28 3.78
N TYR A 310 0.74 2.53 3.62
CA TYR A 310 1.74 2.90 2.62
C TYR A 310 3.13 2.30 2.88
N TYR A 311 3.51 2.02 4.12
CA TYR A 311 4.81 1.39 4.40
C TYR A 311 4.73 -0.14 4.57
N CYS A 312 3.59 -0.67 5.03
CA CYS A 312 3.50 -2.07 5.46
C CYS A 312 2.86 -2.99 4.40
N GLU A 313 1.83 -2.52 3.70
CA GLU A 313 0.99 -3.40 2.85
C GLU A 313 1.38 -3.37 1.38
N THR A 314 1.20 -4.43 0.62
CA THR A 314 1.39 -4.34 -0.84
C THR A 314 0.19 -3.64 -1.49
N ASP A 315 -1.03 -3.93 -1.01
CA ASP A 315 -2.24 -3.31 -1.51
C ASP A 315 -2.44 -1.92 -0.90
N LYS A 316 -2.14 -0.89 -1.69
CA LYS A 316 -2.30 0.52 -1.30
C LYS A 316 -3.73 1.03 -1.49
N SER A 317 -4.60 0.27 -2.15
CA SER A 317 -6.02 0.63 -2.28
C SER A 317 -6.75 0.64 -0.92
N LEU A 318 -6.16 -0.01 0.08
CA LEU A 318 -6.63 -0.01 1.48
C LEU A 318 -6.46 1.34 2.19
N MET A 319 -5.72 2.29 1.62
CA MET A 319 -5.68 3.66 2.15
C MET A 319 -7.07 4.30 2.05
N VAL A 320 -7.38 5.20 2.96
CA VAL A 320 -8.60 6.01 2.92
C VAL A 320 -8.33 7.31 2.14
N GLU A 321 -9.27 7.71 1.29
CA GLU A 321 -9.22 9.02 0.62
C GLU A 321 -9.34 10.13 1.66
N GLU A 322 -8.39 11.07 1.68
CA GLU A 322 -8.39 12.19 2.62
C GLU A 322 -9.18 13.36 2.03
N PRO A 323 -10.31 13.79 2.64
CA PRO A 323 -11.05 14.95 2.16
C PRO A 323 -10.23 16.24 2.20
N GLU A 324 -10.59 17.23 1.38
CA GLU A 324 -9.87 18.52 1.31
C GLU A 324 -9.69 19.19 2.68
N TRP A 325 -10.69 19.08 3.55
CA TRP A 325 -10.60 19.65 4.89
C TRP A 325 -9.53 18.99 5.77
N MET A 326 -9.26 17.69 5.57
CA MET A 326 -8.16 17.01 6.26
C MET A 326 -6.83 17.48 5.70
N ILE A 327 -6.71 17.58 4.39
CA ILE A 327 -5.51 18.09 3.72
C ILE A 327 -5.19 19.51 4.20
N GLY A 328 -6.21 20.35 4.43
CA GLY A 328 -6.03 21.67 5.04
C GLY A 328 -5.46 21.66 6.47
N ILE A 329 -5.62 20.56 7.22
CA ILE A 329 -5.11 20.39 8.59
C ILE A 329 -3.74 19.72 8.61
N VAL A 330 -3.59 18.60 7.92
CA VAL A 330 -2.38 17.74 7.95
C VAL A 330 -1.44 17.95 6.76
N GLY A 331 -1.73 18.93 5.90
CA GLY A 331 -0.99 19.24 4.68
C GLY A 331 -1.22 18.23 3.56
N GLU A 332 -0.66 18.50 2.37
CA GLU A 332 -0.67 17.52 1.29
C GLU A 332 0.17 16.29 1.64
N TRP A 333 -0.30 15.12 1.22
CA TRP A 333 0.45 13.88 1.36
C TRP A 333 1.67 13.91 0.43
N ASP A 334 2.86 13.80 1.01
CA ASP A 334 4.10 13.69 0.27
C ASP A 334 4.74 12.32 0.54
N ALA A 335 4.60 11.40 -0.42
CA ALA A 335 5.15 10.05 -0.34
C ALA A 335 6.69 10.03 -0.43
N SER A 336 7.33 11.12 -0.88
CA SER A 336 8.79 11.25 -0.96
C SER A 336 9.41 11.71 0.35
N LYS A 337 8.63 12.44 1.17
CA LYS A 337 8.99 12.74 2.55
C LYS A 337 8.88 11.46 3.37
N ARG A 338 10.02 10.80 3.56
CA ARG A 338 10.26 9.96 4.73
C ARG A 338 10.11 10.86 5.97
N CYS A 339 8.87 11.03 6.46
CA CYS A 339 8.64 11.52 7.81
C CYS A 339 9.01 10.40 8.79
N TYR A 340 10.30 10.10 8.88
CA TYR A 340 10.87 9.44 10.03
C TYR A 340 11.55 10.55 10.83
N ALA A 341 11.06 10.75 12.04
CA ALA A 341 11.77 11.53 13.03
C ALA A 341 13.21 11.00 13.09
N LEU A 342 14.16 11.88 12.75
CA LEU A 342 15.53 11.78 13.21
C LEU A 342 15.45 11.72 14.73
N ILE A 343 15.58 10.53 15.31
CA ILE A 343 16.09 10.42 16.67
C ILE A 343 17.55 10.82 16.54
N SER A 344 17.84 12.01 17.06
CA SER A 344 19.19 12.54 17.19
C SER A 344 20.06 11.53 17.94
N SER A 345 21.05 10.98 17.25
CA SER A 345 22.29 10.55 17.89
C SER A 345 23.04 11.83 18.29
N SER A 346 22.68 12.43 19.42
CA SER A 346 23.51 13.43 20.08
C SER A 346 24.00 12.84 21.40
N GLU A 347 25.32 12.67 21.45
CA GLU A 347 26.15 12.72 22.66
C GLU A 347 26.05 11.52 23.62
N CYS A 348 26.69 10.43 23.22
CA CYS A 348 27.50 9.62 24.13
C CYS A 348 28.99 9.83 23.78
N ASP A 349 29.47 11.07 23.89
CA ASP A 349 30.88 11.36 24.13
C ASP A 349 30.99 11.91 25.55
N ALA A 350 31.07 10.99 26.50
CA ALA A 350 31.76 11.20 27.76
C ALA A 350 32.83 10.10 27.83
N GLY A 351 33.89 10.32 27.05
CA GLY A 351 35.18 9.75 27.33
C GLY A 351 35.84 10.55 28.45
N ASP A 352 36.34 9.80 29.43
CA ASP A 352 37.11 10.15 30.63
C ASP A 352 36.39 10.78 31.83
#